data_AF-A0A101QSM1-F1
#
_entry.id   AF-A0A101QSM1-F1
#
_cell.length_a   1.000
_cell.length_b   1.000
_cell.length_c   1.000
_cell.angle_alpha   90.00
_cell.angle_beta   90.00
_cell.angle_gamma   90.00
#
_symmetry.space_group_name_H-M   'P 1'
#
loop_
_entity.id
_entity.type
_entity.pdbx_description
1 polymer ?
#
loop_
_entity_poly.entity_id
_entity_poly.type
_entity_poly.pdbx_seq_one_letter_code
_entity_poly.pdbx_strand_id
1 'polypeptide(L)'
;MASSPQPDRAVSYGEEPSVGVLLSRVTSDLQTLFQQEVELAKAEVKQEATKAGKAAGMYGGAGFAGYMVLLFLSLAAVLGLSNVMDGGWAALIVTAVWAVIAGVLYTQGRSRMRTVSPTPERTVETMKENTRWARHPTK
;
A
#
# COMPACT_ATOMS: atom_id res chain seq x y z
N MET A 1 54.87 -60.03 -37.30
CA MET A 1 54.74 -59.03 -36.21
C MET A 1 53.28 -58.60 -36.18
N ALA A 2 52.53 -59.10 -35.19
CA ALA A 2 51.16 -58.71 -34.93
C ALA A 2 51.13 -57.51 -33.97
N SER A 3 50.28 -56.52 -34.21
CA SER A 3 50.00 -55.43 -33.27
C SER A 3 48.52 -55.02 -33.38
N SER A 4 47.75 -55.64 -32.50
CA SER A 4 46.49 -55.27 -31.84
C SER A 4 45.51 -54.27 -32.48
N PRO A 5 44.22 -54.62 -32.62
CA PRO A 5 43.12 -53.68 -32.84
C PRO A 5 42.89 -52.80 -31.60
N GLN A 6 42.71 -51.50 -31.83
CA GLN A 6 42.35 -50.52 -30.82
C GLN A 6 40.87 -50.71 -30.44
N PRO A 7 40.51 -50.85 -29.14
CA PRO A 7 39.13 -51.03 -28.77
C PRO A 7 38.32 -49.77 -29.10
N ASP A 8 37.27 -49.98 -29.87
CA ASP A 8 36.25 -48.98 -30.17
C ASP A 8 35.82 -48.30 -28.87
N ARG A 9 35.94 -46.96 -28.84
CA ARG A 9 35.31 -46.16 -27.80
C ARG A 9 33.81 -46.39 -27.92
N ALA A 10 33.26 -47.22 -27.04
CA ALA A 10 31.84 -47.36 -26.85
C ALA A 10 31.26 -45.96 -26.61
N VAL A 11 30.61 -45.43 -27.63
CA VAL A 11 29.71 -44.28 -27.48
C VAL A 11 28.61 -44.81 -26.57
N SER A 12 28.67 -44.46 -25.29
CA SER A 12 27.57 -44.70 -24.36
C SER A 12 26.38 -43.93 -24.92
N TYR A 13 25.50 -44.64 -25.62
CA TYR A 13 24.17 -44.14 -25.94
C TYR A 13 23.51 -43.89 -24.59
N GLY A 14 23.47 -42.60 -24.23
CA GLY A 14 22.99 -42.14 -22.94
C GLY A 14 21.64 -42.75 -22.64
N GLU A 15 21.51 -43.28 -21.42
CA GLU A 15 20.24 -43.59 -20.79
C GLU A 15 19.21 -42.52 -21.14
N GLU A 16 18.12 -42.93 -21.79
CA GLU A 16 16.94 -42.08 -21.91
C GLU A 16 16.57 -41.61 -20.49
N PRO A 17 16.40 -40.29 -20.26
CA PRO A 17 16.12 -39.78 -18.94
C PRO A 17 14.88 -40.50 -18.38
N SER A 18 15.06 -41.23 -17.27
CA SER A 18 13.96 -41.95 -16.66
C SER A 18 12.84 -40.97 -16.26
N VAL A 19 11.59 -41.43 -16.29
CA VAL A 19 10.40 -40.62 -15.92
C VAL A 19 10.57 -39.95 -14.54
N GLY A 20 11.32 -40.57 -13.63
CA GLY A 20 11.66 -39.98 -12.33
C GLY A 20 12.60 -38.76 -12.41
N VAL A 21 13.53 -38.73 -13.35
CA VAL A 21 14.41 -37.58 -13.59
C VAL A 21 13.64 -36.41 -14.19
N LEU A 22 12.70 -36.68 -15.10
CA LEU A 22 11.85 -35.65 -15.71
C LEU A 22 10.88 -35.02 -14.69
N LEU A 23 10.24 -35.83 -13.84
CA LEU A 23 9.34 -35.34 -12.79
C LEU A 23 10.09 -34.51 -11.73
N SER A 24 11.31 -34.93 -11.37
CA SER A 24 12.18 -34.17 -10.46
C SER A 24 12.53 -32.79 -11.03
N ARG A 25 12.83 -32.69 -12.33
CA ARG A 25 13.10 -31.42 -13.01
C ARG A 25 11.86 -30.51 -13.03
N VAL A 26 10.69 -31.02 -13.42
CA VAL A 26 9.46 -30.22 -13.43
C VAL A 26 9.10 -29.70 -12.04
N THR A 27 9.25 -30.52 -11.00
CA THR A 27 8.99 -30.10 -9.61
C THR A 27 9.97 -29.02 -9.17
N SER A 28 11.25 -29.17 -9.53
CA SER A 28 12.28 -28.15 -9.27
C SER A 28 11.98 -26.84 -10.00
N ASP A 29 11.58 -26.90 -11.27
CA ASP A 29 11.25 -25.72 -12.08
C ASP A 29 10.03 -24.98 -11.51
N LEU A 30 8.99 -25.71 -11.08
CA LEU A 30 7.83 -25.13 -10.41
C LEU A 30 8.19 -24.46 -9.08
N GLN A 31 9.10 -25.07 -8.29
CA GLN A 31 9.61 -24.46 -7.06
C GLN A 31 10.37 -23.17 -7.35
N THR A 32 11.17 -23.14 -8.42
CA THR A 32 11.88 -21.93 -8.87
C THR A 32 10.91 -20.85 -9.33
N LEU A 33 9.88 -21.19 -10.11
CA LEU A 33 8.84 -20.23 -10.51
C LEU A 33 8.10 -19.64 -9.31
N PHE A 34 7.74 -20.48 -8.34
CA PHE A 34 7.07 -19.99 -7.12
C PHE A 34 7.96 -19.03 -6.33
N GLN A 35 9.26 -19.32 -6.22
CA GLN A 35 10.21 -18.40 -5.59
C GLN A 35 10.30 -17.07 -6.33
N GLN A 36 10.32 -17.11 -7.67
CA GLN A 36 10.33 -15.90 -8.51
C GLN A 36 9.05 -15.07 -8.35
N GLU A 37 7.88 -15.69 -8.30
CA GLU A 37 6.61 -14.98 -8.12
C GLU A 37 6.57 -14.29 -6.75
N VAL A 38 7.09 -14.94 -5.71
CA VAL A 38 7.23 -14.34 -4.38
C VAL A 38 8.23 -13.19 -4.38
N GLU A 39 9.37 -13.32 -5.08
CA GLU A 39 10.34 -12.24 -5.21
C GLU A 39 9.78 -11.05 -5.99
N LEU A 40 9.02 -11.30 -7.05
CA LEU A 40 8.34 -10.28 -7.84
C LEU A 40 7.29 -9.56 -6.99
N ALA A 41 6.42 -10.30 -6.30
CA ALA A 41 5.42 -9.72 -5.41
C ALA A 41 6.07 -8.87 -4.30
N LYS A 42 7.19 -9.34 -3.73
CA LYS A 42 7.96 -8.55 -2.76
C LYS A 42 8.51 -7.26 -3.38
N ALA A 43 9.05 -7.32 -4.60
CA ALA A 43 9.57 -6.16 -5.30
C ALA A 43 8.47 -5.14 -5.60
N GLU A 44 7.30 -5.59 -6.09
CA GLU A 44 6.16 -4.74 -6.38
C GLU A 44 5.60 -4.09 -5.11
N VAL A 45 5.40 -4.87 -4.04
CA VAL A 45 4.97 -4.34 -2.73
C VAL A 45 5.97 -3.31 -2.20
N LYS A 46 7.27 -3.55 -2.32
CA LYS A 46 8.31 -2.59 -1.89
C LYS A 46 8.25 -1.31 -2.72
N GLN A 47 8.04 -1.41 -4.03
CA GLN A 47 7.94 -0.27 -4.92
C GLN A 47 6.69 0.57 -4.59
N GLU A 48 5.54 -0.07 -4.42
CA GLU A 48 4.30 0.58 -4.03
C GLU A 48 4.39 1.20 -2.62
N ALA A 49 4.95 0.49 -1.65
CA ALA A 49 5.19 1.03 -0.31
C ALA A 49 6.10 2.27 -0.34
N THR A 50 7.12 2.29 -1.21
CA THR A 50 8.00 3.45 -1.38
C THR A 50 7.25 4.64 -1.99
N LYS A 51 6.44 4.40 -3.03
CA LYS A 51 5.61 5.45 -3.64
C LYS A 51 4.62 6.03 -2.63
N ALA A 52 3.90 5.16 -1.92
CA ALA A 52 2.96 5.55 -0.88
C ALA A 52 3.66 6.30 0.25
N GLY A 53 4.84 5.84 0.70
CA GLY A 53 5.63 6.51 1.72
C GLY A 53 6.10 7.91 1.31
N LYS A 54 6.56 8.08 0.06
CA LYS A 54 6.91 9.40 -0.48
C LYS A 54 5.70 10.32 -0.54
N ALA A 55 4.57 9.83 -1.05
CA ALA A 55 3.33 10.61 -1.11
C ALA A 55 2.86 11.02 0.30
N ALA A 56 2.84 10.09 1.26
CA ALA A 56 2.51 10.37 2.64
C ALA A 56 3.46 11.40 3.26
N GLY A 57 4.76 11.29 3.00
CA GLY A 57 5.76 12.28 3.43
C GLY A 57 5.52 13.67 2.83
N MET A 58 5.20 13.75 1.54
CA MET A 58 4.87 15.00 0.86
C MET A 58 3.60 15.63 1.43
N TYR A 59 2.53 14.86 1.63
CA TYR A 59 1.29 15.35 2.23
C TYR A 59 1.47 15.76 3.70
N GLY A 60 2.27 15.01 4.46
CA GLY A 60 2.64 15.39 5.83
C GLY A 60 3.40 16.71 5.87
N GLY A 61 4.42 16.86 5.00
CA GLY A 61 5.18 18.10 4.85
C GLY A 61 4.32 19.28 4.40
N ALA A 62 3.43 19.07 3.42
CA ALA A 62 2.50 20.10 2.96
C ALA A 62 1.51 20.52 4.05
N GLY A 63 0.99 19.56 4.83
CA GLY A 63 0.13 19.84 5.99
C GLY A 63 0.85 20.68 7.05
N PHE A 64 2.09 20.33 7.40
CA PHE A 64 2.89 21.11 8.34
C PHE A 64 3.23 22.51 7.81
N ALA A 65 3.67 22.62 6.55
CA ALA A 65 3.95 23.90 5.92
C ALA A 65 2.69 24.79 5.86
N GLY A 66 1.53 24.23 5.50
CA GLY A 66 0.25 24.93 5.53
C GLY A 66 -0.12 25.42 6.93
N TYR A 67 0.09 24.59 7.96
CA TYR A 67 -0.10 25.01 9.35
C TYR A 67 0.82 26.17 9.75
N MET A 68 2.11 26.15 9.36
CA MET A 68 3.04 27.25 9.60
C MET A 68 2.62 28.55 8.89
N VAL A 69 2.13 28.47 7.65
CA VAL A 69 1.59 29.64 6.94
C VAL A 69 0.41 30.23 7.70
N LEU A 70 -0.53 29.41 8.17
CA LEU A 70 -1.70 29.87 8.92
C LEU A 70 -1.29 30.48 10.28
N LEU A 71 -0.29 29.91 10.94
CA LEU A 71 0.29 30.48 12.17
C LEU A 71 0.86 31.87 11.91
N PHE A 72 1.77 32.02 10.94
CA PHE A 72 2.37 33.32 10.64
C PHE A 72 1.36 34.34 10.12
N LEU A 73 0.37 33.91 9.33
CA LEU A 73 -0.72 34.77 8.91
C LEU A 73 -1.56 35.27 10.10
N SER A 74 -1.78 34.42 11.09
CA SER A 74 -2.47 34.82 12.33
C SER A 74 -1.66 35.85 13.12
N LEU A 75 -0.35 35.63 13.26
CA LEU A 75 0.54 36.61 13.91
C LEU A 75 0.54 37.93 13.14
N ALA A 76 0.68 37.88 11.82
CA ALA A 76 0.66 39.07 10.97
C ALA A 76 -0.68 39.81 11.07
N ALA A 77 -1.81 39.10 11.14
CA ALA A 77 -3.12 39.70 11.33
C ALA A 77 -3.22 40.40 12.69
N VAL A 78 -2.81 39.75 13.79
CA VAL A 78 -2.81 40.37 15.13
C VAL A 78 -1.91 41.61 15.15
N LEU A 79 -0.67 41.50 14.69
CA LEU A 79 0.28 42.61 14.66
C LEU A 79 -0.22 43.75 13.76
N GLY A 80 -0.75 43.42 12.59
CA GLY A 80 -1.31 44.38 11.64
C GLY A 80 -2.47 45.16 12.25
N LEU A 81 -3.42 44.45 12.85
CA LEU A 81 -4.59 45.04 13.49
C LEU A 81 -4.21 45.83 14.76
N SER A 82 -3.15 45.42 15.46
CA SER A 82 -2.62 46.14 16.63
C SER A 82 -2.05 47.53 16.30
N ASN A 83 -1.84 47.87 15.02
CA ASN A 83 -1.46 49.25 14.64
C ASN A 83 -2.63 50.23 14.73
N VAL A 84 -3.88 49.73 14.77
CA VAL A 84 -5.10 50.56 14.77
C VAL A 84 -6.00 50.32 15.98
N MET A 85 -5.69 49.32 16.81
CA MET A 85 -6.39 49.03 18.06
C MET A 85 -5.47 48.36 19.08
N ASP A 86 -5.94 48.18 20.32
CA ASP A 86 -5.21 47.44 21.34
C ASP A 86 -4.96 45.97 20.94
N GLY A 87 -3.78 45.45 21.28
CA GLY A 87 -3.34 44.12 20.88
C GLY A 87 -4.18 42.98 21.45
N GLY A 88 -4.78 43.17 22.62
CA GLY A 88 -5.70 42.20 23.21
C GLY A 88 -6.98 42.05 22.39
N TRP A 89 -7.57 43.17 21.97
CA TRP A 89 -8.75 43.15 21.08
C TRP A 89 -8.42 42.59 19.70
N ALA A 90 -7.25 42.92 19.16
CA ALA A 90 -6.78 42.34 17.91
C ALA A 90 -6.66 40.81 17.97
N ALA A 91 -6.04 40.30 19.04
CA ALA A 91 -5.92 38.86 19.28
C ALA A 91 -7.30 38.19 19.41
N LEU A 92 -8.22 38.78 20.17
CA LEU A 92 -9.58 38.24 20.33
C LEU A 92 -10.35 38.15 19.02
N ILE A 93 -10.22 39.14 18.13
CA ILE A 93 -10.85 39.11 16.81
C ILE A 93 -10.30 37.96 15.97
N VAL A 94 -8.98 37.80 15.89
CA VAL A 94 -8.34 36.72 15.13
C VAL A 94 -8.72 35.35 15.71
N THR A 95 -8.77 35.22 17.04
CA THR A 95 -9.25 34.01 17.72
C THR A 95 -10.71 33.71 17.39
N ALA A 96 -11.59 34.71 17.35
CA ALA A 96 -12.99 34.52 17.00
C ALA A 96 -13.14 34.00 15.57
N VAL A 97 -12.35 34.50 14.61
CA VAL A 97 -12.31 33.98 13.24
C VAL A 97 -11.91 32.50 13.22
N TRP A 98 -10.87 32.12 13.95
CA TRP A 98 -10.46 30.72 14.07
C TRP A 98 -11.52 29.83 14.72
N ALA A 99 -12.24 30.34 15.72
CA ALA A 99 -13.32 29.61 16.38
C ALA A 99 -14.46 29.31 15.40
N VAL A 100 -14.82 30.26 14.54
CA VAL A 100 -15.82 30.05 13.47
C VAL A 100 -15.35 29.01 12.48
N ILE A 101 -14.10 29.11 11.98
CA ILE A 101 -13.51 28.12 11.07
C ILE A 101 -13.53 26.73 11.70
N ALA A 102 -13.10 26.61 12.96
CA ALA A 102 -13.09 25.36 13.70
C ALA A 102 -14.50 24.77 13.87
N GLY A 103 -15.50 25.60 14.19
CA GLY A 103 -16.89 25.17 14.29
C GLY A 103 -17.45 24.62 12.97
N VAL A 104 -17.16 25.31 11.85
CA VAL A 104 -17.55 24.86 10.51
C VAL A 104 -16.86 23.55 10.13
N LEU A 105 -15.56 23.43 10.37
CA LEU A 105 -14.82 22.19 10.08
C LEU A 105 -15.30 21.02 10.95
N TYR A 106 -15.55 21.26 12.24
CA TYR A 106 -16.07 20.26 13.16
C TYR A 106 -17.43 19.73 12.69
N THR A 107 -18.36 20.64 12.35
CA THR A 107 -19.71 20.25 11.91
C THR A 107 -19.69 19.49 10.59
N GLN A 108 -18.90 19.92 9.61
CA GLN A 108 -18.73 19.21 8.34
C GLN A 108 -18.05 17.84 8.53
N GLY A 109 -16.97 17.78 9.30
CA GLY A 109 -16.27 16.54 9.60
C GLY A 109 -17.19 15.54 10.32
N ARG A 110 -17.97 16.03 11.29
CA ARG A 110 -18.96 15.21 12.00
C ARG A 110 -20.03 14.66 11.08
N SER A 111 -20.53 15.47 10.13
CA SER A 111 -21.52 15.05 9.14
C SER A 111 -20.97 13.96 8.21
N ARG A 112 -19.78 14.16 7.63
CA ARG A 112 -19.13 13.18 6.75
C ARG A 112 -18.81 11.87 7.47
N MET A 113 -18.37 11.94 8.72
CA MET A 113 -18.08 10.72 9.49
C MET A 113 -19.35 9.89 9.76
N ARG A 114 -20.54 10.50 9.82
CA ARG A 114 -21.81 9.76 9.97
C ARG A 114 -22.19 8.97 8.72
N THR A 115 -21.66 9.32 7.55
CA THR A 115 -21.96 8.63 6.28
C THR A 115 -20.92 7.56 5.92
N VAL A 116 -19.83 7.44 6.69
CA VAL A 116 -18.84 6.39 6.48
C VAL A 116 -19.32 5.11 7.16
N SER A 117 -19.73 4.11 6.39
CA SER A 117 -19.97 2.75 6.90
C SER A 117 -18.62 2.02 7.02
N PRO A 118 -18.16 1.67 8.24
CA PRO A 118 -16.88 0.98 8.43
C PRO A 118 -16.92 -0.47 7.92
N THR A 119 -18.11 -1.01 7.71
CA THR A 119 -18.31 -2.36 7.19
C THR A 119 -18.55 -2.28 5.68
N PRO A 120 -17.72 -2.94 4.84
CA PRO A 120 -18.03 -3.09 3.42
C PRO A 120 -19.22 -4.06 3.29
N GLU A 121 -20.43 -3.50 3.30
CA GLU A 121 -21.71 -4.23 3.31
C GLU A 121 -21.77 -5.28 2.19
N ARG A 122 -21.35 -4.90 0.98
CA ARG A 122 -21.29 -5.80 -0.18
C ARG A 122 -20.33 -6.98 0.00
N THR A 123 -19.16 -6.75 0.60
CA THR A 123 -18.17 -7.80 0.85
C THR A 123 -18.67 -8.77 1.91
N VAL A 124 -19.31 -8.26 2.97
CA VAL A 124 -19.91 -9.09 4.02
C VAL A 124 -21.10 -9.90 3.48
N GLU A 125 -21.90 -9.33 2.59
CA GLU A 125 -23.04 -9.99 1.96
C GLU A 125 -22.58 -11.14 1.04
N THR A 126 -21.56 -10.89 0.22
CA THR A 126 -20.95 -11.90 -0.66
C THR A 126 -20.32 -13.04 0.14
N MET A 127 -19.64 -12.75 1.27
CA MET A 127 -19.09 -13.80 2.14
C MET A 127 -20.19 -14.65 2.79
N LYS A 128 -21.32 -14.03 3.20
CA LYS A 128 -22.47 -14.76 3.75
C LYS A 128 -23.15 -15.65 2.70
N GLU A 129 -23.20 -15.21 1.45
CA GLU A 129 -23.74 -15.98 0.33
C GLU A 129 -22.84 -17.18 -0.01
N ASN A 130 -21.53 -16.96 -0.14
CA ASN A 130 -20.55 -18.02 -0.37
C ASN A 130 -20.55 -19.07 0.75
N THR A 131 -20.68 -18.62 2.00
CA THR A 131 -20.77 -19.54 3.15
C THR A 131 -22.10 -20.32 3.14
N ARG A 132 -23.20 -19.70 2.70
CA ARG A 132 -24.49 -20.39 2.56
C ARG A 132 -24.44 -21.46 1.47
N TRP A 133 -23.84 -21.16 0.32
CA TRP A 133 -23.64 -22.14 -0.75
C TRP A 133 -22.76 -23.31 -0.30
N ALA A 134 -21.67 -23.04 0.43
CA ALA A 134 -20.79 -24.08 0.97
C ALA A 134 -21.46 -25.00 2.02
N ARG A 135 -22.49 -24.53 2.73
CA ARG A 135 -23.24 -25.33 3.71
C ARG A 135 -24.36 -26.16 3.09
N HIS A 136 -24.85 -25.80 1.91
CA HIS A 136 -25.89 -26.53 1.18
C HIS A 136 -25.45 -26.80 -0.27
N PRO A 137 -24.47 -27.70 -0.48
CA PRO A 137 -24.14 -28.16 -1.81
C PRO A 137 -25.33 -28.97 -2.34
N THR A 138 -26.15 -28.36 -3.19
CA THR A 138 -27.14 -29.08 -3.98
C THR A 138 -26.38 -30.05 -4.88
N LYS A 139 -26.60 -31.36 -4.66
CA LYS A 139 -26.09 -32.42 -5.55
C LYS A 139 -26.70 -32.32 -6.94
#